data_AF-A0A0X3VGP5-F1
#
_entry.id   AF-A0A0X3VGP5-F1
#
_cell.length_a   1.000
_cell.length_b   1.000
_cell.length_c   1.000
_cell.angle_alpha   90.00
_cell.angle_beta   90.00
_cell.angle_gamma   90.00
#
_symmetry.space_group_name_H-M   'P 1'
#
loop_
_entity.id
_entity.type
_entity.pdbx_description
1 polymer ?
#
loop_
_entity_poly.entity_id
_entity_poly.type
_entity_poly.pdbx_seq_one_letter_code
_entity_poly.pdbx_strand_id
1 'polypeptide(L)'
;MPIFKRCAKRAAGRAASAATPEPLAFEITMDELRAIERVTFHARTRLRELSDSPASTVIDASGSALVPVLYERAGAAHALGSSGIPMLVSEITNVEAAVLNLESYAGHEVVLCEGYTLLNRFAFLKGQARVTQEIGGVVTLPGEAVDAPNPSPS
;
A
#
# COMPACT_ATOMS: atom_id res chain seq x y z
N MET A 1 -38.97 -48.86 -19.96
CA MET A 1 -37.96 -48.53 -20.99
C MET A 1 -36.77 -47.84 -20.31
N PRO A 2 -35.54 -48.06 -20.80
CA PRO A 2 -34.32 -47.97 -19.98
C PRO A 2 -33.29 -46.90 -20.47
N ILE A 3 -32.26 -46.69 -19.63
CA ILE A 3 -30.88 -46.20 -19.93
C ILE A 3 -30.69 -44.72 -20.29
N PHE A 4 -29.83 -44.00 -19.54
CA PHE A 4 -28.60 -43.31 -20.00
C PHE A 4 -27.78 -42.90 -18.76
N LYS A 5 -26.89 -43.78 -18.29
CA LYS A 5 -25.42 -43.76 -18.43
C LYS A 5 -24.70 -42.55 -17.79
N ARG A 6 -23.94 -42.88 -16.73
CA ARG A 6 -22.82 -42.11 -16.16
C ARG A 6 -21.82 -41.68 -17.25
N CYS A 7 -21.28 -40.48 -17.12
CA CYS A 7 -19.89 -40.20 -17.46
C CYS A 7 -19.26 -39.39 -16.32
N ALA A 8 -18.63 -40.11 -15.40
CA ALA A 8 -17.51 -39.56 -14.66
C ALA A 8 -16.27 -39.72 -15.56
N LYS A 9 -15.66 -38.61 -15.95
CA LYS A 9 -14.25 -38.61 -16.35
C LYS A 9 -13.60 -37.34 -15.83
N ARG A 10 -12.87 -37.53 -14.72
CA ARG A 10 -11.82 -36.65 -14.24
C ARG A 10 -10.77 -36.50 -15.35
N ALA A 11 -10.36 -35.27 -15.62
CA ALA A 11 -9.02 -34.89 -16.04
C ALA A 11 -8.91 -33.38 -15.76
N ALA A 12 -8.30 -33.02 -14.64
CA ALA A 12 -6.91 -32.55 -14.70
C ALA A 12 -6.75 -31.25 -15.50
N GLY A 13 -7.53 -30.23 -15.13
CA GLY A 13 -7.05 -28.86 -15.19
C GLY A 13 -6.52 -28.51 -13.81
N ARG A 14 -5.26 -28.85 -13.53
CA ARG A 14 -4.46 -28.12 -12.54
C ARG A 14 -4.57 -26.68 -13.02
N ALA A 15 -5.48 -25.90 -12.44
CA ALA A 15 -5.53 -24.47 -12.65
C ALA A 15 -4.10 -24.03 -12.44
N ALA A 16 -3.44 -23.61 -13.52
CA ALA A 16 -2.21 -22.87 -13.41
C ALA A 16 -2.57 -21.79 -12.39
N SER A 17 -1.98 -21.89 -11.20
CA SER A 17 -2.05 -20.85 -10.20
C SER A 17 -1.59 -19.63 -10.97
N ALA A 18 -2.52 -18.77 -11.38
CA ALA A 18 -2.19 -17.54 -12.05
C ALA A 18 -1.27 -16.86 -11.04
N ALA A 19 0.02 -16.81 -11.38
CA ALA A 19 1.02 -16.26 -10.49
C ALA A 19 0.53 -14.87 -10.14
N THR A 20 0.12 -14.68 -8.89
CA THR A 20 -0.34 -13.38 -8.43
C THR A 20 0.84 -12.45 -8.66
N PRO A 21 0.68 -11.36 -9.43
CA PRO A 21 1.80 -10.50 -9.74
C PRO A 21 2.46 -10.08 -8.44
N GLU A 22 3.78 -10.25 -8.36
CA GLU A 22 4.52 -9.98 -7.14
C GLU A 22 4.28 -8.52 -6.73
N PRO A 23 3.94 -8.25 -5.46
CA PRO A 23 3.64 -6.89 -5.03
C PRO A 23 4.87 -6.01 -5.22
N LEU A 24 4.66 -4.86 -5.87
CA LEU A 24 5.69 -3.85 -6.04
C LEU A 24 5.52 -2.77 -4.97
N ALA A 25 6.61 -2.39 -4.31
CA ALA A 25 6.67 -1.28 -3.37
C ALA A 25 7.82 -0.34 -3.67
N PHE A 26 7.68 0.90 -3.21
CA PHE A 26 8.75 1.88 -3.14
C PHE A 26 8.92 2.37 -1.70
N GLU A 27 10.06 2.98 -1.41
CA GLU A 27 10.35 3.54 -0.09
C GLU A 27 9.76 4.92 0.06
N ILE A 28 9.05 5.14 1.17
CA ILE A 28 8.67 6.45 1.66
C ILE A 28 9.39 6.74 2.97
N THR A 29 9.52 8.02 3.28
CA THR A 29 10.09 8.54 4.52
C THR A 29 9.04 8.63 5.62
N MET A 30 9.49 8.79 6.87
CA MET A 30 8.59 9.08 7.99
C MET A 30 7.82 10.40 7.80
N ASP A 31 8.40 11.39 7.14
CA ASP A 31 7.73 12.66 6.87
C ASP A 31 6.64 12.52 5.81
N GLU A 32 6.86 11.70 4.78
CA GLU A 32 5.83 11.32 3.80
C GLU A 32 4.71 10.52 4.48
N LEU A 33 5.00 9.59 5.39
CA LEU A 33 3.98 8.89 6.19
C LEU A 33 3.14 9.87 7.02
N ARG A 34 3.77 10.84 7.71
CA ARG A 34 3.05 11.87 8.48
C ARG A 34 2.18 12.74 7.59
N ALA A 35 2.60 13.03 6.37
CA ALA A 35 1.79 13.76 5.40
C ALA A 35 0.58 12.94 4.94
N ILE A 36 0.75 11.63 4.68
CA ILE A 36 -0.37 10.71 4.40
C ILE A 36 -1.38 10.71 5.56
N GLU A 37 -0.89 10.64 6.80
CA GLU A 37 -1.73 10.68 7.99
C GLU A 37 -2.56 11.98 8.06
N ARG A 38 -1.95 13.14 7.83
CA ARG A 38 -2.68 14.42 7.79
C ARG A 38 -3.76 14.42 6.70
N VAL A 39 -3.40 14.08 5.47
CA VAL A 39 -4.32 14.10 4.33
C VAL A 39 -5.51 13.16 4.55
N THR A 40 -5.26 11.93 4.96
CA THR A 40 -6.32 10.94 5.22
C THR A 40 -7.17 11.27 6.44
N PHE A 41 -6.58 11.88 7.49
CA PHE A 41 -7.31 12.36 8.65
C PHE A 41 -8.29 13.49 8.28
N HIS A 42 -7.85 14.46 7.49
CA HIS A 42 -8.73 15.54 7.03
C HIS A 42 -9.82 15.03 6.11
N ALA A 43 -9.52 14.11 5.18
CA ALA A 43 -10.53 13.48 4.33
C ALA A 43 -11.58 12.73 5.17
N ARG A 44 -11.14 11.95 6.17
CA ARG A 44 -12.02 11.25 7.11
C ARG A 44 -12.89 12.21 7.91
N THR A 45 -12.33 13.32 8.38
CA THR A 45 -13.06 14.34 9.13
C THR A 45 -14.19 14.92 8.29
N ARG A 46 -13.90 15.32 7.05
CA ARG A 46 -14.92 15.85 6.11
C ARG A 46 -15.99 14.82 5.79
N LEU A 47 -15.61 13.56 5.54
CA LEU A 47 -16.58 12.49 5.28
C LEU A 47 -17.50 12.25 6.48
N ARG A 48 -17.00 12.30 7.71
CA ARG A 48 -17.83 12.16 8.92
C ARG A 48 -18.81 13.28 9.12
N GLU A 49 -18.43 14.50 8.75
CA GLU A 49 -19.30 15.67 8.87
C GLU A 49 -20.44 15.66 7.84
N LEU A 50 -20.23 15.01 6.69
CA LEU A 50 -21.13 15.08 5.54
C LEU A 50 -21.90 13.78 5.25
N SER A 51 -21.60 12.69 5.98
CA SER A 51 -22.15 11.37 5.70
C SER A 51 -22.58 10.65 6.98
N ASP A 52 -23.78 10.06 6.94
CA ASP A 52 -24.28 9.14 7.97
C ASP A 52 -23.78 7.69 7.76
N SER A 53 -22.76 7.51 6.91
CA SER A 53 -22.21 6.18 6.62
C SER A 53 -21.58 5.53 7.85
N PRO A 54 -21.57 4.19 7.92
CA PRO A 54 -20.88 3.46 8.98
C PRO A 54 -19.40 3.86 9.09
N ALA A 55 -18.86 3.84 10.30
CA ALA A 55 -17.49 4.26 10.57
C ALA A 55 -16.43 3.48 9.77
N SER A 56 -16.67 2.19 9.48
CA SER A 56 -15.80 1.36 8.64
C SER A 56 -15.77 1.87 7.19
N THR A 57 -16.93 2.16 6.61
CA THR A 57 -17.04 2.73 5.26
C THR A 57 -16.30 4.07 5.16
N VAL A 58 -16.41 4.92 6.18
CA VAL A 58 -15.66 6.19 6.23
C VAL A 58 -14.14 5.94 6.31
N ILE A 59 -13.70 4.96 7.09
CA ILE A 59 -12.27 4.60 7.21
C ILE A 59 -11.71 4.18 5.84
N ASP A 60 -12.43 3.29 5.15
CA ASP A 60 -12.02 2.79 3.84
C ASP A 60 -12.05 3.89 2.78
N ALA A 61 -13.14 4.65 2.69
CA ALA A 61 -13.31 5.72 1.70
C ALA A 61 -12.33 6.88 1.88
N SER A 62 -11.92 7.16 3.12
CA SER A 62 -10.93 8.21 3.42
C SER A 62 -9.48 7.78 3.17
N GLY A 63 -9.23 6.50 2.89
CA GLY A 63 -7.89 5.92 2.82
C GLY A 63 -7.17 5.82 4.17
N SER A 64 -7.84 6.15 5.29
CA SER A 64 -7.22 6.17 6.62
C SER A 64 -6.84 4.79 7.15
N ALA A 65 -7.38 3.71 6.56
CA ALA A 65 -6.94 2.33 6.83
C ALA A 65 -5.46 2.09 6.50
N LEU A 66 -4.87 2.89 5.60
CA LEU A 66 -3.47 2.74 5.19
C LEU A 66 -2.48 3.13 6.29
N VAL A 67 -2.81 4.13 7.10
CA VAL A 67 -1.90 4.69 8.12
C VAL A 67 -1.38 3.66 9.12
N PRO A 68 -2.22 2.84 9.79
CA PRO A 68 -1.71 1.84 10.73
C PRO A 68 -0.81 0.80 10.06
N VAL A 69 -1.12 0.40 8.82
CA VAL A 69 -0.31 -0.55 8.04
C VAL A 69 1.08 0.03 7.75
N LEU A 70 1.17 1.31 7.39
CA LEU A 70 2.46 1.96 7.15
C LEU A 70 3.28 2.15 8.44
N TYR A 71 2.64 2.42 9.59
CA TYR A 71 3.35 2.46 10.87
C TYR A 71 3.91 1.09 11.29
N GLU A 72 3.17 0.01 11.05
CA GLU A 72 3.67 -1.36 11.27
C GLU A 72 4.91 -1.63 10.41
N ARG A 73 4.85 -1.28 9.12
CA ARG A 73 5.98 -1.40 8.19
C ARG A 73 7.16 -0.50 8.56
N ALA A 74 6.90 0.69 9.09
CA ALA A 74 7.94 1.57 9.61
C ALA A 74 8.67 0.94 10.82
N GLY A 75 7.92 0.30 11.72
CA GLY A 75 8.48 -0.46 12.83
C GLY A 75 9.35 -1.63 12.35
N ALA A 76 8.88 -2.39 11.37
CA ALA A 76 9.65 -3.49 10.77
C ALA A 76 10.90 -3.00 10.05
N ALA A 77 10.80 -1.92 9.25
CA ALA A 77 11.94 -1.32 8.57
C ALA A 77 13.01 -0.87 9.59
N HIS A 78 12.60 -0.21 10.67
CA HIS A 78 13.49 0.21 11.74
C HIS A 78 14.19 -0.98 12.42
N ALA A 79 13.46 -2.05 12.74
CA ALA A 79 14.03 -3.26 13.34
C ALA A 79 15.04 -3.97 12.43
N LEU A 80 14.89 -3.83 11.10
CA LEU A 80 15.80 -4.37 10.09
C LEU A 80 16.95 -3.42 9.73
N GLY A 81 17.02 -2.24 10.36
CA GLY A 81 18.04 -1.24 10.06
C GLY A 81 17.83 -0.48 8.74
N SER A 82 16.65 -0.57 8.14
CA SER A 82 16.27 0.21 6.96
C SER A 82 15.61 1.53 7.36
N SER A 83 15.96 2.60 6.64
CA SER A 83 15.32 3.92 6.80
C SER A 83 14.05 4.10 5.97
N GLY A 84 13.84 3.26 4.95
CA GLY A 84 12.73 3.36 4.01
C GLY A 84 11.52 2.56 4.45
N ILE A 85 10.34 3.19 4.47
CA ILE A 85 9.07 2.54 4.77
C ILE A 85 8.48 2.03 3.45
N PRO A 86 8.25 0.71 3.30
CA PRO A 86 7.70 0.17 2.07
C PRO A 86 6.21 0.53 1.92
N MET A 87 5.88 1.22 0.83
CA MET A 87 4.51 1.49 0.40
C MET A 87 4.26 0.77 -0.93
N LEU A 88 3.18 -0.01 -1.01
CA LEU A 88 2.80 -0.72 -2.22
C LEU A 88 2.32 0.27 -3.29
N VAL A 89 2.61 -0.03 -4.55
CA VAL A 89 2.10 0.76 -5.68
C VAL A 89 0.57 0.80 -5.72
N SER A 90 -0.10 -0.28 -5.31
CA SER A 90 -1.56 -0.34 -5.22
C SER A 90 -2.13 0.59 -4.14
N GLU A 91 -1.35 0.92 -3.12
CA GLU A 91 -1.80 1.75 -1.99
C GLU A 91 -1.87 3.24 -2.32
N ILE A 92 -1.27 3.68 -3.43
CA ILE A 92 -1.41 5.04 -3.96
C ILE A 92 -2.89 5.42 -4.08
N THR A 93 -3.74 4.46 -4.47
CA THR A 93 -5.19 4.66 -4.64
C THR A 93 -5.90 5.13 -3.36
N ASN A 94 -5.39 4.78 -2.17
CA ASN A 94 -5.94 5.28 -0.90
C ASN A 94 -5.68 6.79 -0.72
N VAL A 95 -4.50 7.25 -1.15
CA VAL A 95 -4.13 8.67 -1.08
C VAL A 95 -4.87 9.45 -2.17
N GLU A 96 -5.04 8.88 -3.37
CA GLU A 96 -5.89 9.44 -4.43
C GLU A 96 -7.33 9.64 -3.94
N ALA A 97 -7.91 8.62 -3.29
CA ALA A 97 -9.25 8.71 -2.70
C ALA A 97 -9.33 9.82 -1.64
N ALA A 98 -8.33 9.94 -0.77
CA ALA A 98 -8.29 11.02 0.22
C ALA A 98 -8.25 12.41 -0.43
N VAL A 99 -7.42 12.60 -1.44
CA VAL A 99 -7.31 13.86 -2.20
C VAL A 99 -8.62 14.19 -2.91
N LEU A 100 -9.24 13.22 -3.60
CA LEU A 100 -10.53 13.41 -4.27
C LEU A 100 -11.65 13.80 -3.28
N ASN A 101 -11.67 13.21 -2.09
CA ASN A 101 -12.62 13.59 -1.05
C ASN A 101 -12.38 15.03 -0.57
N LEU A 102 -11.11 15.43 -0.36
CA LEU A 102 -10.80 16.81 0.03
C LEU A 102 -11.21 17.81 -1.05
N GLU A 103 -10.96 17.51 -2.32
CA GLU A 103 -11.39 18.33 -3.45
C GLU A 103 -12.91 18.44 -3.53
N SER A 104 -13.62 17.31 -3.41
CA SER A 104 -15.07 17.23 -3.53
C SER A 104 -15.83 17.91 -2.39
N TYR A 105 -15.26 17.91 -1.19
CA TYR A 105 -15.94 18.36 0.03
C TYR A 105 -15.33 19.63 0.62
N ALA A 106 -14.66 20.44 -0.21
CA ALA A 106 -14.04 21.72 0.17
C ALA A 106 -13.16 21.58 1.43
N GLY A 107 -12.26 20.60 1.40
CA GLY A 107 -11.22 20.42 2.41
C GLY A 107 -10.28 21.62 2.47
N HIS A 108 -9.46 21.67 3.52
CA HIS A 108 -8.51 22.76 3.72
C HIS A 108 -7.48 22.81 2.57
N GLU A 109 -7.39 23.96 1.88
CA GLU A 109 -6.58 24.11 0.65
C GLU A 109 -5.12 23.67 0.82
N VAL A 110 -4.48 24.07 1.92
CA VAL A 110 -3.10 23.64 2.24
C VAL A 110 -2.94 22.12 2.30
N VAL A 111 -3.92 21.40 2.86
CA VAL A 111 -3.89 19.94 2.96
C VAL A 111 -4.13 19.30 1.60
N LEU A 112 -4.98 19.90 0.76
CA LEU A 112 -5.19 19.45 -0.61
C LEU A 112 -3.90 19.59 -1.44
N CYS A 113 -3.19 20.72 -1.33
CA CYS A 113 -1.89 20.93 -1.97
C CYS A 113 -0.83 19.92 -1.49
N GLU A 114 -0.80 19.63 -0.19
CA GLU A 114 0.06 18.58 0.39
C GLU A 114 -0.25 17.21 -0.22
N GLY A 115 -1.54 16.88 -0.36
CA GLY A 115 -2.00 15.65 -1.01
C GLY A 115 -1.54 15.52 -2.47
N TYR A 116 -1.69 16.57 -3.29
CA TYR A 116 -1.16 16.56 -4.66
C TYR A 116 0.37 16.49 -4.72
N THR A 117 1.06 17.11 -3.76
CA THR A 117 2.52 17.01 -3.64
C THR A 117 2.95 15.57 -3.40
N LEU A 118 2.25 14.84 -2.51
CA LEU A 118 2.46 13.41 -2.30
C LEU A 118 2.18 12.58 -3.55
N LEU A 119 1.07 12.82 -4.25
CA LEU A 119 0.75 12.06 -5.47
C LEU A 119 1.80 12.26 -6.57
N ASN A 120 2.28 13.47 -6.77
CA ASN A 120 3.38 13.76 -7.69
C ASN A 120 4.67 13.03 -7.28
N ARG A 121 4.97 13.01 -5.98
CA ARG A 121 6.10 12.29 -5.43
C ARG A 121 5.98 10.78 -5.65
N PHE A 122 4.80 10.19 -5.42
CA PHE A 122 4.57 8.75 -5.65
C PHE A 122 4.63 8.38 -7.13
N ALA A 123 4.19 9.26 -8.04
CA ALA A 123 4.34 9.03 -9.47
C ALA A 123 5.81 8.87 -9.87
N PHE A 124 6.70 9.66 -9.27
CA PHE A 124 8.15 9.50 -9.44
C PHE A 124 8.68 8.21 -8.81
N LEU A 125 8.33 7.94 -7.54
CA LEU A 125 8.81 6.76 -6.80
C LEU A 125 8.31 5.43 -7.37
N LYS A 126 7.15 5.41 -8.03
CA LYS A 126 6.63 4.23 -8.73
C LYS A 126 7.60 3.71 -9.79
N GLY A 127 8.40 4.58 -10.42
CA GLY A 127 9.45 4.17 -11.36
C GLY A 127 10.65 3.47 -10.71
N GLN A 128 10.76 3.55 -9.37
CA GLN A 128 11.80 2.94 -8.56
C GLN A 128 11.29 1.72 -7.77
N ALA A 129 10.05 1.30 -8.02
CA ALA A 129 9.42 0.23 -7.27
C ALA A 129 10.13 -1.12 -7.48
N ARG A 130 10.24 -1.89 -6.41
CA ARG A 130 10.91 -3.19 -6.36
C ARG A 130 9.93 -4.23 -5.86
N VAL A 131 10.21 -5.49 -6.18
CA VAL A 131 9.46 -6.63 -5.64
C VAL A 131 9.63 -6.65 -4.12
N THR A 132 8.51 -6.74 -3.41
CA THR A 132 8.49 -6.84 -1.95
C THR A 132 8.88 -8.23 -1.46
N GLN A 133 9.30 -8.30 -0.21
CA GLN A 133 9.36 -9.54 0.55
C GLN A 133 8.47 -9.42 1.80
N GLU A 134 8.08 -10.55 2.38
CA GLU A 134 7.27 -10.58 3.60
C GLU A 134 8.09 -11.22 4.73
N ILE A 135 8.26 -10.50 5.84
CA ILE A 135 8.95 -10.99 7.03
C ILE A 135 7.99 -10.91 8.21
N GLY A 136 7.63 -12.07 8.76
CA GLY A 136 6.74 -12.14 9.92
C GLY A 136 5.34 -11.56 9.69
N GLY A 137 4.82 -11.59 8.46
CA GLY A 137 3.52 -11.00 8.10
C GLY A 137 3.59 -9.55 7.61
N VAL A 138 4.78 -8.91 7.68
CA VAL A 138 4.95 -7.50 7.34
C VAL A 138 5.69 -7.36 6.02
N VAL A 139 5.14 -6.54 5.12
CA VAL A 139 5.77 -6.17 3.86
C VAL A 139 7.05 -5.39 4.15
N THR A 140 8.16 -5.86 3.59
CA THR A 140 9.47 -5.23 3.64
C THR A 140 10.07 -5.14 2.24
N LEU A 141 11.11 -4.33 2.08
CA LEU A 141 11.92 -4.32 0.86
C LEU A 141 13.21 -5.11 1.08
N PRO A 142 13.72 -5.80 0.05
CA PRO A 142 15.03 -6.42 0.12
C PRO A 142 16.07 -5.37 0.52
N GLY A 143 16.85 -5.64 1.57
CA GLY A 143 17.95 -4.75 1.93
C GLY A 143 18.93 -4.63 0.76
N GLU A 144 19.55 -3.46 0.58
CA GLU A 144 20.81 -3.43 -0.15
C GLU A 144 21.77 -4.35 0.59
N ALA A 145 22.35 -5.32 -0.12
CA ALA A 145 23.41 -6.12 0.45
C ALA A 145 24.48 -5.14 0.93
N VAL A 146 24.61 -4.96 2.25
CA VAL A 146 25.73 -4.25 2.83
C VAL A 146 26.95 -4.97 2.28
N ASP A 147 27.73 -4.27 1.44
CA ASP A 147 28.96 -4.80 0.86
C ASP A 147 29.72 -5.50 1.98
N ALA A 148 29.79 -6.83 1.91
CA ALA A 148 30.60 -7.59 2.84
C ALA A 148 32.01 -6.98 2.77
N PRO A 149 32.65 -6.66 3.90
CA PRO A 149 33.98 -6.08 3.86
C PRO A 149 34.86 -7.00 3.03
N ASN A 150 35.37 -6.48 1.92
CA ASN A 150 36.32 -7.19 1.07
C ASN A 150 37.40 -7.78 1.99
N PRO A 151 37.63 -9.10 1.99
CA PRO A 151 38.78 -9.64 2.70
C PRO A 151 40.00 -9.00 2.06
N SER A 152 40.64 -8.11 2.81
CA SER A 152 41.87 -7.45 2.37
C SER A 152 42.88 -8.56 2.08
N PRO A 153 43.52 -8.59 0.89
CA PRO A 153 44.55 -9.57 0.64
C PRO A 153 45.81 -9.19 1.43
N SER A 154 46.13 -10.08 2.37
CA SER A 154 47.46 -10.39 2.95
C SER A 154 48.20 -9.30 3.73
#